data_AF-A0A9D2R3H5-F1
#
_entry.id   AF-A0A9D2R3H5-F1
#
_cell.length_a   1.000
_cell.length_b   1.000
_cell.length_c   1.000
_cell.angle_alpha   90.00
_cell.angle_beta   90.00
_cell.angle_gamma   90.00
#
_symmetry.space_group_name_H-M   'P 1'
#
loop_
_entity.id
_entity.type
_entity.pdbx_description
1 polymer ?
#
loop_
_entity_poly.entity_id
_entity_poly.type
_entity_poly.pdbx_seq_one_letter_code
_entity_poly.pdbx_strand_id
1 'polypeptide(L)'
;MDQNKIWESFGIKTDKQNPRALAVNTVLAGKYLVGPVLGEGGFGITYAGYDLNMETRIAIKEYFPVELVTRDTTRRSAGDSGAASGGAVSGSSVSGAFASNNLASGSSASVSGVSSSGGGSDRVISLSGEKSKTYQQGLKKYVDEARNVSQFADIPGIVSVKDFFYENNTAYIV
;
A
#
# COMPACT_ATOMS: atom_id res chain seq x y z
N MET A 1 13.35 18.47 -1.54
CA MET A 1 12.30 18.68 -2.55
C MET A 1 11.01 19.02 -1.82
N ASP A 2 10.31 20.08 -2.21
CA ASP A 2 8.99 20.38 -1.63
C ASP A 2 7.97 19.45 -2.30
N GLN A 3 7.51 18.44 -1.56
CA GLN A 3 6.64 17.38 -2.08
C GLN A 3 5.30 17.92 -2.57
N ASN A 4 4.83 19.04 -2.03
CA ASN A 4 3.58 19.66 -2.47
C ASN A 4 3.71 20.27 -3.87
N LYS A 5 4.90 20.76 -4.24
CA LYS A 5 5.18 21.32 -5.57
C LYS A 5 5.21 20.26 -6.67
N ILE A 6 5.44 18.99 -6.33
CA ILE A 6 5.39 17.88 -7.29
C ILE A 6 3.99 17.80 -7.92
N TRP A 7 2.94 17.83 -7.09
CA TRP A 7 1.55 17.69 -7.55
C TRP A 7 1.06 18.91 -8.32
N GLU A 8 1.46 20.12 -7.90
CA GLU A 8 1.19 21.36 -8.61
C GLU A 8 1.80 21.34 -10.02
N SER A 9 3.03 20.86 -10.17
CA SER A 9 3.70 20.73 -11.47
C SER A 9 2.96 19.79 -12.43
N PHE A 10 2.12 18.91 -11.89
CA PHE A 10 1.29 17.98 -12.65
C PHE A 10 -0.11 18.49 -12.93
N GLY A 11 -0.45 19.69 -12.46
CA GLY A 11 -1.79 20.28 -12.57
C GLY A 11 -2.84 19.57 -11.70
N ILE A 12 -2.41 18.79 -10.70
CA ILE A 12 -3.30 18.05 -9.81
C ILE A 12 -3.53 18.89 -8.55
N LYS A 13 -4.78 19.27 -8.31
CA LYS A 13 -5.17 19.96 -7.08
C LYS A 13 -5.27 18.98 -5.92
N THR A 14 -4.69 19.35 -4.79
CA THR A 14 -4.71 18.61 -3.51
C THR A 14 -6.00 18.94 -2.74
N ASP A 15 -7.16 18.65 -3.32
CA ASP A 15 -8.44 18.99 -2.67
C ASP A 15 -9.00 17.83 -1.83
N LYS A 16 -9.40 18.16 -0.59
CA LYS A 16 -10.13 17.36 0.41
C LYS A 16 -9.53 15.99 0.77
N GLN A 17 -9.01 15.89 1.99
CA GLN A 17 -8.68 14.61 2.60
C GLN A 17 -9.91 13.70 2.63
N ASN A 18 -9.77 12.50 2.05
CA ASN A 18 -10.76 11.45 2.15
C ASN A 18 -10.35 10.52 3.30
N PRO A 19 -11.20 10.29 4.32
CA PRO A 19 -10.85 9.45 5.47
C PRO A 19 -10.57 7.99 5.09
N ARG A 20 -10.99 7.54 3.89
CA ARG A 20 -10.67 6.20 3.36
C ARG A 20 -9.34 6.16 2.62
N ALA A 21 -8.86 7.30 2.15
CA ALA A 21 -7.66 7.41 1.34
C ALA A 21 -6.41 7.51 2.23
N LEU A 22 -5.29 7.07 1.68
CA LEU A 22 -3.98 7.36 2.28
C LEU A 22 -3.70 8.86 2.29
N ALA A 23 -2.93 9.31 3.28
CA ALA A 23 -2.49 10.69 3.34
C ALA A 23 -1.54 11.00 2.17
N VAL A 24 -1.65 12.23 1.64
CA VAL A 24 -0.67 12.73 0.67
C VAL A 24 0.70 12.74 1.33
N ASN A 25 1.72 12.35 0.57
CA ASN A 25 3.10 12.16 0.99
C ASN A 25 3.38 10.91 1.83
N THR A 26 2.41 9.98 1.99
CA THR A 26 2.71 8.62 2.45
C THR A 26 3.68 7.95 1.47
N VAL A 27 4.69 7.25 2.00
CA VAL A 27 5.65 6.48 1.19
C VAL A 27 5.33 5.00 1.31
N LEU A 28 5.06 4.35 0.17
CA LEU A 28 4.79 2.93 0.06
C LEU A 28 6.00 2.18 -0.50
N ALA A 29 6.22 0.96 -0.04
CA ALA A 29 7.34 0.08 -0.40
C ALA A 29 8.72 0.76 -0.31
N GLY A 30 8.85 1.85 0.45
CA GLY A 30 10.05 2.67 0.55
C GLY A 30 10.43 3.48 -0.70
N LYS A 31 9.63 3.44 -1.78
CA LYS A 31 9.99 4.08 -3.08
C LYS A 31 8.85 4.82 -3.78
N TYR A 32 7.60 4.62 -3.38
CA TYR A 32 6.45 5.22 -4.04
C TYR A 32 5.81 6.30 -3.17
N LEU A 33 5.91 7.56 -3.60
CA LEU A 33 5.26 8.68 -2.92
C LEU A 33 3.80 8.78 -3.37
N VAL A 34 2.88 8.72 -2.42
CA VAL A 34 1.43 8.84 -2.65
C VAL A 34 1.05 10.31 -2.77
N GLY A 35 0.30 10.62 -3.82
CA GLY A 35 -0.28 11.93 -4.09
C GLY A 35 -1.80 11.96 -3.89
N PRO A 36 -2.47 12.99 -4.45
CA PRO A 36 -3.93 13.12 -4.40
C PRO A 36 -4.66 11.94 -5.03
N VAL A 37 -5.88 11.70 -4.57
CA VAL A 37 -6.79 10.69 -5.14
C VAL A 37 -7.19 11.11 -6.56
N LEU A 38 -6.95 10.23 -7.52
CA LEU A 38 -7.41 10.36 -8.91
C LEU A 38 -8.82 9.81 -9.10
N GLY A 39 -9.20 8.79 -8.31
CA GLY A 39 -10.55 8.24 -8.31
C GLY A 39 -10.79 7.24 -7.20
N GLU A 40 -12.02 7.19 -6.70
CA GLU A 40 -12.52 6.16 -5.78
C GLU A 40 -13.68 5.41 -6.46
N GLY A 41 -13.65 4.08 -6.39
CA GLY A 41 -14.74 3.23 -6.86
C GLY A 41 -15.05 2.13 -5.84
N GLY A 42 -16.05 1.30 -6.13
CA GLY A 42 -16.48 0.24 -5.20
C GLY A 42 -15.41 -0.83 -4.89
N PHE A 43 -14.36 -0.93 -5.72
CA PHE A 43 -13.31 -1.95 -5.61
C PHE A 43 -11.97 -1.44 -5.08
N GLY A 44 -11.75 -0.12 -5.07
CA GLY A 44 -10.44 0.43 -4.75
C GLY A 44 -10.32 1.94 -4.92
N ILE A 45 -9.15 2.44 -4.56
CA ILE A 45 -8.78 3.85 -4.63
C ILE A 45 -7.56 3.96 -5.55
N THR A 46 -7.60 4.89 -6.49
CA THR A 46 -6.47 5.22 -7.37
C THR A 46 -5.90 6.57 -6.95
N TYR A 47 -4.60 6.61 -6.70
CA TYR A 47 -3.83 7.78 -6.33
C TYR A 47 -2.91 8.20 -7.48
N ALA A 48 -2.62 9.49 -7.55
CA ALA A 48 -1.41 9.95 -8.22
C ALA A 48 -0.23 9.42 -7.42
N GLY A 49 0.84 9.02 -8.10
CA GLY A 49 2.05 8.60 -7.43
C GLY A 49 3.28 9.15 -8.11
N TYR A 50 4.38 9.11 -7.38
CA TYR A 50 5.69 9.45 -7.89
C TYR A 50 6.68 8.36 -7.47
N ASP A 51 7.34 7.76 -8.45
CA ASP A 51 8.44 6.81 -8.23
C ASP A 51 9.70 7.61 -7.88
N LEU A 52 10.18 7.46 -6.65
CA LEU A 52 11.35 8.18 -6.14
C LEU A 52 12.67 7.70 -6.75
N ASN A 53 12.70 6.51 -7.35
CA ASN A 53 13.89 5.93 -7.95
C ASN A 53 14.01 6.33 -9.42
N MET A 54 12.89 6.25 -10.15
CA MET A 54 12.83 6.59 -11.57
C MET A 54 12.48 8.07 -11.82
N GLU A 55 12.19 8.81 -10.76
CA GLU A 55 11.77 10.22 -10.81
C GLU A 55 10.59 10.48 -11.74
N THR A 56 9.66 9.53 -11.81
CA THR A 56 8.58 9.52 -12.79
C THR A 56 7.20 9.44 -12.17
N ARG A 57 6.22 9.98 -12.88
CA ARG A 57 4.81 9.89 -12.50
C ARG A 57 4.29 8.48 -12.72
N ILE A 58 3.47 8.04 -11.78
CA ILE A 58 2.77 6.75 -11.80
C ILE A 58 1.33 6.93 -11.31
N ALA A 59 0.50 5.93 -11.54
CA ALA A 59 -0.75 5.76 -10.81
C ALA A 59 -0.56 4.65 -9.80
N ILE A 60 -1.05 4.82 -8.58
CA ILE A 60 -1.01 3.77 -7.55
C ILE A 60 -2.45 3.37 -7.31
N LYS A 61 -2.80 2.11 -7.55
CA LYS A 61 -4.14 1.59 -7.29
C LYS A 61 -4.10 0.67 -6.08
N GLU A 62 -4.92 0.97 -5.09
CA GLU A 62 -5.07 0.19 -3.87
C GLU A 62 -6.34 -0.66 -3.93
N TYR A 63 -6.23 -1.92 -3.51
CA TYR A 63 -7.40 -2.76 -3.28
C TYR A 63 -8.16 -2.30 -2.03
N PHE A 64 -9.34 -1.72 -2.22
CA PHE A 64 -10.15 -1.18 -1.13
C PHE A 64 -11.65 -1.41 -1.42
N PRO A 65 -12.15 -2.65 -1.26
CA PRO A 65 -13.56 -2.97 -1.47
C PRO A 65 -14.43 -2.38 -0.34
N VAL A 66 -15.16 -1.31 -0.66
CA VAL A 66 -15.86 -0.44 0.31
C VAL A 66 -16.82 -1.21 1.26
N GLU A 67 -17.39 -2.33 0.82
CA GLU A 67 -18.34 -3.12 1.62
C GLU A 67 -17.69 -4.18 2.53
N LEU A 68 -16.39 -4.44 2.33
CA LEU A 68 -15.66 -5.50 3.01
C LEU A 68 -14.60 -4.97 3.98
N VAL A 69 -14.16 -3.73 3.80
CA VAL A 69 -13.08 -3.14 4.59
C VAL A 69 -13.34 -1.71 5.05
N THR A 70 -12.66 -1.33 6.13
CA THR A 70 -12.56 0.04 6.62
C THR A 70 -11.09 0.43 6.79
N ARG A 71 -10.78 1.73 6.77
CA ARG A 71 -9.45 2.24 7.12
C ARG A 71 -9.36 2.39 8.64
N ASP A 72 -8.26 1.95 9.23
CA ASP A 72 -7.99 2.19 10.64
C ASP A 72 -7.73 3.68 10.87
N THR A 73 -8.64 4.39 11.52
CA THR A 73 -8.48 5.82 11.83
C THR A 73 -7.83 6.05 13.19
N THR A 74 -7.37 5.00 13.88
CA THR A 74 -6.73 5.15 15.17
C THR A 74 -5.41 5.91 15.02
N ARG A 75 -5.45 7.21 15.33
CA ARG A 75 -4.23 7.96 15.59
C ARG A 75 -3.58 7.32 16.79
N ARG A 76 -2.41 6.71 16.61
CA ARG A 76 -1.53 6.41 17.73
C ARG A 76 -1.07 7.75 18.30
N SER A 77 -1.83 8.28 19.24
CA SER A 77 -1.28 9.22 20.21
C SER A 77 -0.15 8.47 20.89
N ALA A 78 1.08 8.92 20.73
CA ALA A 78 2.22 8.38 21.45
C ALA A 78 1.95 8.56 22.95
N GLY A 79 1.45 7.52 23.61
CA GLY A 79 1.13 7.53 25.03
C GLY A 79 -0.22 6.90 25.37
N ASP A 80 -0.34 5.58 25.20
CA ASP A 80 -1.18 4.82 26.13
C ASP A 80 -0.60 3.42 26.33
N SER A 81 -0.02 3.20 27.50
CA SER A 81 0.50 1.93 27.96
C SER A 81 -0.57 1.24 28.80
N GLY A 82 -1.18 0.19 28.25
CA GLY A 82 -1.72 -0.92 29.04
C GLY A 82 -3.22 -1.18 28.91
N ALA A 83 -3.56 -2.28 28.24
CA ALA A 83 -4.51 -3.27 28.76
C ALA A 83 -4.37 -4.58 27.99
N ALA A 84 -4.11 -5.64 28.74
CA ALA A 84 -4.00 -7.02 28.28
C ALA A 84 -5.38 -7.62 27.93
N SER A 85 -5.39 -8.56 27.00
CA SER A 85 -6.27 -9.74 27.08
C SER A 85 -5.62 -10.91 26.34
N GLY A 86 -5.09 -11.85 27.12
CA GLY A 86 -4.55 -13.12 26.63
C GLY A 86 -5.63 -14.14 26.32
N GLY A 87 -5.22 -15.18 25.59
CA GLY A 87 -6.01 -16.37 25.31
C GLY A 87 -5.26 -17.30 24.37
N ALA A 88 -4.41 -18.15 24.95
CA ALA A 88 -3.69 -19.21 24.25
C ALA A 88 -4.61 -20.39 23.92
N VAL A 89 -4.44 -21.03 22.75
CA VAL A 89 -4.60 -22.49 22.58
C VAL A 89 -3.64 -23.04 21.53
N SER A 90 -3.22 -24.26 21.79
CA SER A 90 -2.12 -25.11 21.31
C SER A 90 -2.25 -25.77 19.92
N GLY A 91 -1.09 -26.10 19.33
CA GLY A 91 -0.83 -27.28 18.47
C GLY A 91 -1.24 -27.12 16.99
N SER A 92 -0.49 -27.53 15.96
CA SER A 92 0.65 -28.45 15.86
C SER A 92 1.40 -28.21 14.54
N SER A 93 2.70 -28.51 14.56
CA SER A 93 3.66 -28.45 13.46
C SER A 93 3.26 -29.28 12.24
N VAL A 94 3.52 -28.76 11.03
CA VAL A 94 4.11 -29.54 9.94
C VAL A 94 5.06 -28.67 9.12
N SER A 95 6.25 -29.25 8.91
CA SER A 95 7.44 -28.70 8.31
C SER A 95 7.34 -28.60 6.79
N GLY A 96 7.92 -27.56 6.20
CA GLY A 96 8.10 -27.43 4.76
C GLY A 96 9.24 -26.47 4.46
N ALA A 97 10.46 -27.01 4.42
CA ALA A 97 11.70 -26.30 4.16
C ALA A 97 11.70 -25.64 2.77
N PHE A 98 12.11 -24.38 2.69
CA PHE A 98 12.68 -23.83 1.46
C PHE A 98 14.03 -23.18 1.78
N ALA A 99 15.02 -23.63 1.03
CA ALA A 99 16.44 -23.43 1.25
C ALA A 99 16.85 -21.96 1.18
N SER A 100 17.75 -21.61 2.09
CA SER A 100 18.54 -20.39 2.06
C SER A 100 19.46 -20.37 0.83
N ASN A 101 19.61 -19.22 0.20
CA ASN A 101 20.91 -18.81 -0.31
C ASN A 101 21.06 -17.30 -0.13
N ASN A 102 22.13 -16.96 0.58
CA ASN A 102 22.49 -15.62 1.03
C ASN A 102 23.91 -15.39 0.51
N LEU A 103 24.16 -14.36 -0.31
CA LEU A 103 25.51 -13.85 -0.54
C LEU A 103 25.52 -12.38 -0.97
N ALA A 104 25.57 -11.53 0.06
CA ALA A 104 26.49 -10.41 0.30
C ALA A 104 26.83 -9.33 -0.75
N SER A 105 26.76 -8.10 -0.20
CA SER A 105 27.72 -6.98 -0.29
C SER A 105 27.51 -5.89 -1.35
N GLY A 106 27.29 -4.67 -0.86
CA GLY A 106 27.21 -3.44 -1.64
C GLY A 106 26.85 -2.25 -0.75
N SER A 107 27.85 -1.70 -0.07
CA SER A 107 27.79 -0.52 0.80
C SER A 107 27.27 0.73 0.07
N SER A 108 26.36 1.51 0.67
CA SER A 108 26.43 2.98 0.61
C SER A 108 25.42 3.67 1.55
N ALA A 109 25.97 4.65 2.28
CA ALA A 109 25.36 5.86 2.85
C ALA A 109 24.10 5.72 3.72
N SER A 110 24.34 5.81 5.04
CA SER A 110 23.40 6.30 6.03
C SER A 110 22.86 7.69 5.67
N VAL A 111 21.61 7.78 5.26
CA VAL A 111 20.84 9.04 5.28
C VAL A 111 20.00 9.06 6.54
N SER A 112 20.53 9.75 7.55
CA SER A 112 19.82 10.07 8.78
C SER A 112 18.70 11.07 8.48
N GLY A 113 17.47 10.74 8.88
CA GLY A 113 16.42 11.73 9.11
C GLY A 113 15.37 11.88 8.02
N VAL A 114 14.41 10.95 7.97
CA VAL A 114 13.03 11.27 7.59
C VAL A 114 12.14 10.81 8.73
N SER A 115 11.70 11.77 9.54
CA SER A 115 10.63 11.54 10.52
C SER A 115 9.31 11.55 9.74
N SER A 116 8.76 10.36 9.54
CA SER A 116 7.42 10.13 8.98
C SER A 116 6.37 10.82 9.85
N SER A 117 6.07 12.07 9.51
CA SER A 117 5.01 12.84 10.17
C SER A 117 3.68 12.49 9.51
N GLY A 118 3.11 11.36 9.91
CA GLY A 118 1.80 10.87 9.49
C GLY A 118 1.27 9.89 10.51
N GLY A 119 0.93 10.37 11.72
CA GLY A 119 0.59 9.56 12.89
C GLY A 119 -0.79 8.87 12.87
N GLY A 120 -1.25 8.39 11.72
CA GLY A 120 -2.42 7.52 11.57
C GLY A 120 -2.00 6.11 11.16
N SER A 121 -2.76 5.09 11.54
CA SER A 121 -2.58 3.74 11.01
C SER A 121 -3.13 3.66 9.58
N ASP A 122 -2.28 3.68 8.57
CA ASP A 122 -2.69 3.56 7.15
C ASP A 122 -3.31 2.19 6.77
N ARG A 123 -3.56 1.32 7.76
CA ARG A 123 -3.95 -0.08 7.62
C ARG A 123 -5.41 -0.25 7.20
N VAL A 124 -5.64 -1.25 6.35
CA VAL A 124 -6.97 -1.75 5.99
C VAL A 124 -7.40 -2.81 7.00
N ILE A 125 -8.60 -2.64 7.56
CA ILE A 125 -9.23 -3.58 8.48
C ILE A 125 -10.35 -4.32 7.73
N SER A 126 -10.22 -5.65 7.62
CA SER A 126 -11.29 -6.49 7.06
C SER A 126 -12.34 -6.81 8.11
N LEU A 127 -13.61 -6.86 7.68
CA LEU A 127 -14.72 -7.31 8.53
C LEU A 127 -14.58 -8.82 8.84
N SER A 128 -14.80 -9.21 10.09
CA SER A 128 -14.59 -10.59 10.58
C SER A 128 -15.54 -11.63 9.94
N GLY A 129 -15.12 -12.91 9.94
CA GLY A 129 -15.95 -14.04 9.50
C GLY A 129 -15.87 -14.31 7.99
N GLU A 130 -16.99 -14.68 7.37
CA GLU A 130 -17.08 -14.99 5.93
C GLU A 130 -16.57 -13.84 5.04
N LYS A 131 -16.79 -12.58 5.47
CA LYS A 131 -16.30 -11.39 4.77
C LYS A 131 -14.77 -11.33 4.64
N SER A 132 -14.04 -11.86 5.63
CA SER A 132 -12.57 -11.92 5.59
C SER A 132 -12.07 -12.90 4.54
N LYS A 133 -12.77 -14.03 4.34
CA LYS A 133 -12.42 -14.99 3.28
C LYS A 133 -12.70 -14.39 1.91
N THR A 134 -13.85 -13.73 1.74
CA THR A 134 -14.20 -13.01 0.51
C THR A 134 -13.16 -11.94 0.17
N TYR A 135 -12.72 -11.18 1.18
CA TYR A 135 -11.67 -10.18 1.02
C TYR A 135 -10.36 -10.82 0.53
N GLN A 136 -9.87 -11.87 1.19
CA GLN A 136 -8.63 -12.55 0.80
C GLN A 136 -8.71 -13.14 -0.62
N GLN A 137 -9.85 -13.73 -0.99
CA GLN A 137 -10.07 -14.24 -2.35
C GLN A 137 -10.08 -13.11 -3.39
N GLY A 138 -10.75 -11.99 -3.07
CA GLY A 138 -10.78 -10.81 -3.94
C GLY A 138 -9.40 -10.17 -4.09
N LEU A 139 -8.65 -10.07 -3.00
CA LEU A 139 -7.26 -9.57 -2.97
C LEU A 139 -6.36 -10.43 -3.86
N LYS A 140 -6.48 -11.76 -3.79
CA LYS A 140 -5.72 -12.67 -4.66
C LYS A 140 -6.06 -12.44 -6.14
N LYS A 141 -7.35 -12.38 -6.48
CA LYS A 141 -7.81 -12.13 -7.85
C LYS A 141 -7.32 -10.78 -8.39
N TYR A 142 -7.31 -9.76 -7.55
CA TYR A 142 -6.84 -8.43 -7.90
C TYR A 142 -5.37 -8.43 -8.34
N VAL A 143 -4.51 -9.16 -7.62
CA VAL A 143 -3.09 -9.30 -7.99
C VAL A 143 -2.89 -10.24 -9.18
N ASP A 144 -3.67 -11.32 -9.28
CA ASP A 144 -3.61 -12.22 -10.43
C ASP A 144 -3.98 -11.50 -11.73
N GLU A 145 -4.96 -10.60 -11.70
CA GLU A 145 -5.32 -9.76 -12.84
C GLU A 145 -4.16 -8.84 -13.25
N ALA A 146 -3.48 -8.22 -12.27
CA ALA A 146 -2.30 -7.37 -12.52
C ALA A 146 -1.19 -8.14 -13.27
N ARG A 147 -0.97 -9.41 -12.91
CA ARG A 147 0.02 -10.29 -13.56
C ARG A 147 -0.36 -10.68 -14.97
N ASN A 148 -1.66 -10.78 -15.26
CA ASN A 148 -2.11 -11.03 -16.63
C ASN A 148 -1.87 -9.78 -17.49
N VAL A 149 -2.21 -8.60 -16.97
CA VAL A 149 -2.04 -7.32 -17.69
C VAL A 149 -0.55 -6.99 -17.90
N SER A 150 0.32 -7.31 -16.94
CA SER A 150 1.76 -7.01 -17.04
C SER A 150 2.44 -7.70 -18.23
N GLN A 151 1.86 -8.76 -18.80
CA GLN A 151 2.39 -9.44 -19.98
C GLN A 151 2.29 -8.60 -21.26
N PHE A 152 1.48 -7.54 -21.25
CA PHE A 152 1.24 -6.67 -22.40
C PHE A 152 1.95 -5.32 -22.29
N ALA A 153 2.99 -5.23 -21.45
CA ALA A 153 3.69 -3.97 -21.14
C ALA A 153 4.26 -3.25 -22.37
N ASP A 154 4.57 -3.98 -23.45
CA ASP A 154 5.18 -3.46 -24.67
C ASP A 154 4.15 -3.05 -25.75
N ILE A 155 2.85 -3.22 -25.48
CA ILE A 155 1.79 -2.89 -26.45
C ILE A 155 1.36 -1.43 -26.29
N PRO A 156 1.52 -0.59 -27.34
CA PRO A 156 1.03 0.78 -27.30
C PRO A 156 -0.48 0.85 -27.06
N GLY A 157 -0.90 1.72 -26.14
CA GLY A 157 -2.32 1.92 -25.79
C GLY A 157 -2.84 1.03 -24.65
N ILE A 158 -2.05 0.06 -24.18
CA ILE A 158 -2.35 -0.70 -22.95
C ILE A 158 -1.59 -0.05 -21.78
N VAL A 159 -2.26 0.09 -20.63
CA VAL A 159 -1.62 0.60 -19.42
C VAL A 159 -0.71 -0.49 -18.85
N SER A 160 0.60 -0.26 -18.89
CA SER A 160 1.60 -1.19 -18.37
C SER A 160 1.62 -1.20 -16.84
N VAL A 161 1.52 -2.38 -16.24
CA VAL A 161 1.75 -2.59 -14.80
C VAL A 161 3.25 -2.67 -14.55
N LYS A 162 3.76 -1.78 -13.69
CA LYS A 162 5.18 -1.68 -13.33
C LYS A 162 5.53 -2.52 -12.10
N ASP A 163 4.63 -2.56 -11.12
CA ASP A 163 4.87 -3.26 -9.85
C ASP A 163 3.55 -3.70 -9.21
N PHE A 164 3.63 -4.68 -8.32
CA PHE A 164 2.55 -5.05 -7.42
C PHE A 164 3.14 -5.50 -6.07
N PHE A 165 2.61 -4.98 -4.96
CA PHE A 165 3.13 -5.28 -3.63
C PHE A 165 2.03 -5.28 -2.58
N TYR A 166 2.36 -5.84 -1.41
CA TYR A 166 1.48 -5.90 -0.25
C TYR A 166 2.02 -5.01 0.86
N GLU A 167 1.18 -4.11 1.35
CA GLU A 167 1.46 -3.25 2.50
C GLU A 167 0.12 -2.86 3.15
N ASN A 168 0.11 -2.38 4.38
CA ASN A 168 -1.11 -1.90 5.05
C ASN A 168 -2.28 -2.91 5.06
N ASN A 169 -1.96 -4.22 5.09
CA ASN A 169 -2.93 -5.33 5.02
C ASN A 169 -3.76 -5.39 3.72
N THR A 170 -3.29 -4.73 2.65
CA THR A 170 -3.90 -4.75 1.32
C THR A 170 -2.84 -4.93 0.24
N ALA A 171 -3.23 -4.81 -1.04
CA ALA A 171 -2.35 -4.84 -2.19
C ALA A 171 -2.44 -3.55 -2.99
N TYR A 172 -1.32 -3.22 -3.62
CA TYR A 172 -1.15 -2.07 -4.50
C TYR A 172 -0.65 -2.54 -5.87
N ILE A 173 -1.15 -1.90 -6.93
CA ILE A 173 -0.66 -2.03 -8.31
C ILE A 173 -0.13 -0.66 -8.74
N VAL A 174 1.04 -0.63 -9.36
CA VAL A 174 1.70 0.57 -9.90
C VAL A 174 1.80 0.49 -11.41
#